data_AF-A0A936HAK6-F1
#
_entry.id   AF-A0A936HAK6-F1
#
_cell.length_a   1.000
_cell.length_b   1.000
_cell.length_c   1.000
_cell.angle_alpha   90.00
_cell.angle_beta   90.00
_cell.angle_gamma   90.00
#
_symmetry.space_group_name_H-M   'P 1'
#
loop_
_entity.id
_entity.type
_entity.pdbx_description
1 polymer ?
#
loop_
_entity_poly.entity_id
_entity_poly.type
_entity_poly.pdbx_seq_one_letter_code
_entity_poly.pdbx_strand_id
1 'polypeptide(L)' 'MLGRKETVGVTAKDNRLFAETVFYRYRAGILWRDLSDGFGHWSIAHTRFSRFMRLFESLSFKKILEILN' A
#
# COMPACT_ATOMS: atom_id res chain seq x y z
N MET A 1 -13.62 18.63 11.06
CA MET A 1 -12.29 17.99 11.09
C MET A 1 -11.80 17.88 9.67
N LEU A 2 -10.94 18.82 9.23
CA LEU A 2 -10.55 19.00 7.83
C LEU A 2 -9.08 18.56 7.65
N GLY A 3 -8.80 17.85 6.55
CA GLY A 3 -7.46 17.44 6.16
C GLY A 3 -6.52 18.62 5.93
N ARG A 4 -5.22 18.41 6.14
CA ARG A 4 -4.17 19.43 5.99
C ARG A 4 -4.17 19.99 4.56
N LYS A 5 -4.16 21.33 4.46
CA LYS A 5 -4.29 22.13 3.23
C LYS A 5 -3.16 21.90 2.21
N GLU A 6 -2.09 21.24 2.63
CA GLU A 6 -0.88 20.94 1.85
C GLU A 6 -0.76 19.49 1.32
N THR A 7 -1.78 18.63 1.52
CA THR A 7 -1.83 17.28 0.89
C THR A 7 -2.98 17.21 -0.11
N VAL A 8 -2.75 17.78 -1.28
CA VAL A 8 -3.73 17.90 -2.38
C VAL A 8 -4.12 16.50 -2.88
N GLY A 9 -5.43 16.29 -3.09
CA GLY A 9 -6.11 14.99 -3.22
C GLY A 9 -5.75 14.06 -4.39
N VAL A 10 -4.61 14.26 -5.05
CA VAL A 10 -4.07 13.32 -6.06
C VAL A 10 -3.63 12.02 -5.37
N THR A 11 -2.94 12.14 -4.22
CA THR A 11 -2.52 10.99 -3.41
C THR A 11 -3.69 10.14 -2.92
N ALA A 12 -4.86 10.73 -2.68
CA ALA A 12 -6.02 10.00 -2.17
C ALA A 12 -6.59 9.02 -3.21
N LYS A 13 -6.69 9.45 -4.48
CA LYS A 13 -7.14 8.58 -5.58
C LYS A 13 -6.12 7.47 -5.85
N ASP A 14 -4.83 7.81 -5.90
CA ASP A 14 -3.75 6.84 -6.12
C ASP A 14 -3.58 5.86 -4.96
N ASN A 15 -3.88 6.28 -3.72
CA ASN A 15 -3.85 5.42 -2.55
C ASN A 15 -5.06 4.48 -2.49
N ARG A 16 -6.25 4.99 -2.85
CA ARG A 16 -7.45 4.15 -2.95
C ARG A 16 -7.27 3.09 -4.03
N LEU A 17 -6.78 3.49 -5.21
CA LEU A 17 -6.49 2.55 -6.29
C LEU A 17 -5.46 1.51 -5.84
N PHE A 18 -4.38 1.91 -5.17
CA PHE A 18 -3.41 0.97 -4.60
C PHE A 18 -4.05 -0.02 -3.62
N ALA A 19 -4.89 0.45 -2.70
CA ALA A 19 -5.58 -0.43 -1.75
C ALA A 19 -6.53 -1.40 -2.46
N GLU A 20 -7.33 -0.92 -3.42
CA GLU A 20 -8.22 -1.73 -4.24
C GLU A 20 -7.46 -2.79 -5.04
N THR A 21 -6.33 -2.42 -5.63
CA THR A 21 -5.41 -3.33 -6.33
C THR A 21 -4.92 -4.46 -5.41
N VAL A 22 -4.48 -4.12 -4.19
CA VAL A 22 -4.02 -5.11 -3.20
C VAL A 22 -5.18 -6.06 -2.83
N PHE A 23 -6.36 -5.52 -2.53
CA PHE A 23 -7.53 -6.33 -2.19
C PHE A 23 -7.97 -7.24 -3.33
N TYR A 24 -7.99 -6.74 -4.56
CA TYR A 24 -8.34 -7.53 -5.73
C TYR A 24 -7.37 -8.70 -5.91
N ARG A 25 -6.06 -8.46 -5.83
CA ARG A 25 -5.04 -9.51 -5.90
C ARG A 25 -5.29 -10.62 -4.86
N TYR A 26 -5.56 -10.25 -3.62
CA TYR A 26 -5.82 -11.23 -2.55
C TYR A 26 -7.14 -11.99 -2.74
N ARG A 27 -8.20 -11.32 -3.21
CA ARG A 27 -9.50 -11.95 -3.46
C ARG A 27 -9.47 -12.89 -4.66
N ALA A 28 -8.79 -12.50 -5.73
CA ALA A 28 -8.71 -13.25 -6.98
C ALA A 28 -7.61 -14.34 -6.94
N GLY A 29 -6.64 -14.25 -6.02
CA GLY A 29 -5.54 -15.22 -5.91
C GLY A 29 -4.54 -15.15 -7.06
N ILE A 30 -4.49 -14.04 -7.79
CA ILE A 30 -3.66 -13.87 -8.99
C ILE A 30 -2.27 -13.33 -8.68
N LEU A 31 -1.33 -13.54 -9.60
CA LEU A 31 -0.01 -12.94 -9.53
C LEU A 31 -0.09 -11.44 -9.82
N TRP A 32 0.92 -10.68 -9.37
CA TRP A 32 1.01 -9.25 -9.67
C TRP A 32 1.00 -8.97 -11.18
N ARG A 33 1.67 -9.82 -11.98
CA ARG A 33 1.79 -9.66 -13.43
C ARG A 33 0.48 -9.86 -14.20
N ASP A 34 -0.48 -10.54 -13.57
CA ASP A 34 -1.78 -10.85 -14.19
C ASP A 34 -2.87 -9.85 -13.78
N LEU A 35 -2.48 -8.77 -13.10
CA LEU A 35 -3.37 -7.71 -12.66
C LEU A 35 -3.96 -6.99 -13.88
N SER A 36 -5.27 -6.73 -13.87
CA SER A 36 -5.93 -6.03 -14.99
C SER A 36 -5.41 -4.60 -15.14
N ASP A 37 -5.30 -4.11 -16.38
CA ASP A 37 -4.81 -2.76 -16.72
C ASP A 37 -5.57 -1.62 -16.02
N GLY A 38 -6.83 -1.85 -15.61
CA GLY A 38 -7.63 -0.87 -14.86
C GLY A 38 -7.05 -0.47 -13.49
N PHE A 39 -6.12 -1.25 -12.95
CA PHE A 39 -5.44 -0.99 -11.67
C PHE A 39 -4.12 -0.23 -11.80
N GLY A 40 -3.76 0.14 -13.03
CA GLY A 40 -2.45 0.70 -13.36
C GLY A 40 -1.37 -0.36 -13.47
N HIS A 41 -0.13 0.09 -13.70
CA HIS A 41 0.97 -0.81 -14.02
C HIS A 41 1.37 -1.66 -12.80
N TRP A 42 1.36 -2.99 -12.96
CA TRP A 42 1.59 -3.94 -11.85
C TRP A 42 2.91 -3.73 -11.10
N SER A 43 3.98 -3.32 -11.80
CA SER A 43 5.31 -3.12 -11.20
C SER A 43 5.32 -1.99 -10.19
N ILE A 44 4.51 -0.95 -10.40
CA ILE A 44 4.33 0.16 -9.46
C ILE A 44 3.59 -0.34 -8.22
N ALA A 45 2.49 -1.07 -8.40
CA ALA A 45 1.72 -1.63 -7.29
C ALA A 45 2.57 -2.59 -6.46
N HIS A 46 3.30 -3.49 -7.11
CA HIS A 46 4.20 -4.43 -6.44
C HIS A 46 5.29 -3.69 -5.65
N THR A 47 5.94 -2.70 -6.25
CA THR A 47 6.99 -1.91 -5.58
C THR A 47 6.46 -1.15 -4.37
N ARG A 48 5.28 -0.53 -4.48
CA ARG A 48 4.62 0.14 -3.36
C ARG A 48 4.26 -0.85 -2.25
N PHE A 49 3.76 -2.03 -2.62
CA PHE A 49 3.46 -3.09 -1.65
C PHE A 49 4.72 -3.58 -0.92
N SER A 50 5.83 -3.83 -1.61
CA SER A 50 7.09 -4.22 -0.96
C SER A 50 7.60 -3.15 0.00
N ARG A 51 7.49 -1.86 -0.36
CA ARG A 51 7.84 -0.75 0.53
C ARG A 51 6.92 -0.68 1.75
N PHE A 52 5.62 -0.87 1.55
CA PHE A 52 4.63 -0.90 2.63
C PHE A 52 4.94 -2.01 3.64
N MET A 53 5.21 -3.25 3.17
CA MET A 53 5.54 -4.37 4.05
C MET A 53 6.84 -4.14 4.84
N ARG A 54 7.87 -3.58 4.21
CA ARG A 54 9.13 -3.24 4.89
C ARG A 54 8.91 -2.21 6.00
N LEU A 55 8.09 -1.19 5.75
CA LEU A 55 7.74 -0.21 6.76
C LEU A 55 6.96 -0.85 7.90
N PHE A 56 5.95 -1.67 7.59
CA PHE A 56 5.15 -2.36 8.59
C PHE A 56 6.01 -3.24 9.50
N GLU A 57 6.92 -4.02 8.92
CA GLU A 57 7.89 -4.84 9.64
C GLU A 57 8.79 -3.99 10.54
N SER A 58 9.38 -2.92 10.00
CA SER A 58 10.25 -2.02 10.78
C SER A 58 9.52 -1.32 11.93
N LEU A 59 8.28 -0.88 11.72
CA LEU A 59 7.47 -0.27 12.77
C LEU A 59 7.08 -1.31 13.84
N SER A 60 6.70 -2.52 13.43
CA SER A 60 6.36 -3.60 14.36
C SER A 60 7.56 -3.96 15.23
N PHE A 61 8.74 -4.15 14.64
CA PHE A 61 9.96 -4.46 15.39
C PHE A 61 10.37 -3.35 16.35
N LYS A 62 10.38 -2.09 15.89
CA LYS A 62 10.69 -0.94 16.76
C LYS A 62 9.73 -0.87 17.96
N LYS A 63 8.43 -1.04 17.71
CA LYS A 63 7.42 -0.97 18.77
C LYS A 63 7.50 -2.13 19.74
N ILE A 64 7.83 -3.34 19.28
CA ILE A 64 8.07 -4.50 20.15
C ILE A 64 9.33 -4.28 21.01
N LEU A 65 10.43 -3.79 20.42
CA LEU A 65 11.67 -3.51 21.16
C LEU A 65 11.48 -2.44 22.23
N GLU A 66 10.66 -1.42 21.97
CA GLU A 66 10.31 -0.37 22.94
C GLU A 66 9.49 -0.89 24.12
N ILE A 67 8.63 -1.90 23.90
CA ILE A 67 7.84 -2.51 24.98
C ILE A 67 8.71 -3.42 25.86
N LEU A 68 9.77 -4.00 25.30
CA LEU A 68 10.61 -4.99 25.98
C LEU A 68 11.83 -4.40 26.73
N ASN A 69 12.03 -3.08 26.70
CA ASN A 69 13.14 -2.37 27.31
C ASN A 69 12.64 -1.32 28.31
#